data_AF-A0A1T3DUW9-F1
#
_entry.id   AF-A0A1T3DUW9-F1
#
_cell.length_a   1.000
_cell.length_b   1.000
_cell.length_c   1.000
_cell.angle_alpha   90.00
_cell.angle_beta   90.00
_cell.angle_gamma   90.00
#
_symmetry.space_group_name_H-M   'P 1'
#
loop_
_entity.id
_entity.type
_entity.pdbx_description
1 polymer ?
#
loop_
_entity_poly.entity_id
_entity_poly.type
_entity_poly.pdbx_seq_one_letter_code
_entity_poly.pdbx_strand_id
1 'polypeptide(L)'
;MNTELIKQDYLNNKKLNDNELLLLFENILDHILRQNTFDNTLKSFYNYRNYKIIKKMFFERGFCITEELETKIQRVYDIELKLIKKESKISLNLGIFCVIFGAVYYILFQNEFGRAPFLFIVSLICLGGILVFRGISNLSK
;
A
#
# COMPACT_ATOMS: atom_id res chain seq x y z
N MET A 1 20.80 -3.00 21.90
CA MET A 1 21.19 -2.59 20.52
C MET A 1 20.35 -1.38 20.13
N ASN A 2 20.93 -0.34 19.52
CA ASN A 2 20.18 0.89 19.21
C ASN A 2 19.43 0.74 17.88
N THR A 3 18.09 0.69 17.92
CA THR A 3 17.23 0.55 16.74
C THR A 3 17.38 1.70 15.74
N GLU A 4 17.82 2.89 16.16
CA GLU A 4 18.08 4.00 15.22
C GLU A 4 19.34 3.76 14.36
N LEU A 5 20.37 3.14 14.92
CA LEU A 5 21.56 2.76 14.15
C LEU A 5 21.20 1.67 13.14
N ILE A 6 20.43 0.66 13.55
CA ILE A 6 19.96 -0.43 12.66
C ILE A 6 19.15 0.13 11.48
N LYS A 7 18.28 1.13 11.73
CA LYS A 7 17.53 1.80 10.66
C LYS A 7 18.44 2.52 9.68
N GLN A 8 19.42 3.26 10.18
CA GLN A 8 20.38 3.96 9.32
C GLN A 8 21.19 2.97 8.48
N ASP A 9 21.65 1.88 9.09
CA ASP A 9 22.38 0.82 8.40
C ASP A 9 21.53 0.12 7.33
N TYR A 10 20.25 -0.14 7.62
CA TYR A 10 19.31 -0.64 6.63
C TYR A 10 19.12 0.34 5.46
N LEU A 11 18.93 1.64 5.74
CA LEU A 11 18.72 2.65 4.72
C LEU A 11 19.95 2.82 3.80
N ASN A 12 21.16 2.66 4.36
CA ASN A 12 22.42 2.84 3.64
C ASN A 12 22.85 1.57 2.88
N ASN A 13 22.80 0.41 3.54
CA ASN A 13 23.44 -0.82 3.06
C ASN A 13 22.44 -1.93 2.69
N LYS A 14 21.17 -1.82 3.10
CA LYS A 14 20.10 -2.82 2.94
C LYS A 14 20.45 -4.24 3.41
N LYS A 15 21.53 -4.38 4.17
CA LYS A 15 21.99 -5.63 4.76
C LYS A 15 21.78 -5.54 6.26
N LEU A 16 21.18 -6.58 6.81
CA LEU A 16 20.95 -6.74 8.24
C LEU A 16 21.39 -8.15 8.60
N ASN A 17 22.07 -8.32 9.72
CA ASN A 17 22.23 -9.64 10.33
C ASN A 17 20.89 -10.12 10.93
N ASP A 18 20.83 -11.36 11.39
CA ASP A 18 19.58 -11.97 11.85
C ASP A 18 18.98 -11.27 13.08
N ASN A 19 19.84 -10.90 14.04
CA ASN A 19 19.42 -10.19 15.25
C ASN A 19 18.94 -8.76 14.94
N GLU A 20 19.61 -8.07 14.03
CA GLU A 20 19.22 -6.75 13.54
C GLU A 20 17.87 -6.79 12.84
N LEU A 21 17.63 -7.80 12.00
CA LEU A 21 16.38 -7.96 11.28
C LEU A 21 15.22 -8.29 12.23
N LEU A 22 15.43 -9.17 13.21
CA LEU A 22 14.43 -9.48 14.24
C LEU A 22 14.07 -8.23 15.05
N LEU A 23 15.06 -7.53 15.60
CA LEU A 23 14.85 -6.32 16.39
C LEU A 23 14.18 -5.20 15.57
N LEU A 24 14.56 -5.05 14.31
CA LEU A 24 13.96 -4.06 13.43
C LEU A 24 12.51 -4.41 13.10
N PHE A 25 12.22 -5.69 12.86
CA PHE A 25 10.87 -6.15 12.57
C PHE A 25 9.95 -5.97 13.78
N GLU A 26 10.38 -6.39 14.97
CA GLU A 26 9.67 -6.15 16.23
C GLU A 26 9.42 -4.66 16.46
N ASN A 27 10.44 -3.82 16.27
CA ASN A 27 10.31 -2.38 16.42
C ASN A 27 9.25 -1.77 15.48
N ILE A 28 9.16 -2.25 14.24
CA ILE A 28 8.13 -1.82 13.29
C ILE A 28 6.75 -2.25 13.75
N LEU A 29 6.59 -3.51 14.18
CA LEU A 29 5.32 -4.02 14.67
C LEU A 29 4.84 -3.22 15.88
N ASP A 30 5.71 -2.99 16.86
CA ASP A 30 5.38 -2.22 18.06
C ASP A 30 5.00 -0.77 17.74
N HIS A 31 5.71 -0.15 16.79
CA HIS A 31 5.38 1.21 16.34
C HIS A 31 3.98 1.27 15.69
N ILE A 32 3.67 0.35 14.78
CA ILE A 32 2.38 0.28 14.10
C ILE A 32 1.25 -0.01 15.09
N LEU A 33 1.46 -0.92 16.05
CA LEU A 33 0.47 -1.24 17.08
C LEU A 33 0.20 -0.05 17.99
N ARG A 34 1.25 0.71 18.35
CA ARG A 34 1.12 1.91 19.18
C ARG A 34 0.36 3.02 18.47
N GLN A 35 0.64 3.25 17.20
CA GLN A 35 -0.02 4.31 16.40
C GLN A 35 -1.37 3.86 15.83
N ASN A 36 -1.63 2.55 15.80
CA ASN A 36 -2.78 1.91 15.17
C ASN A 36 -2.93 2.27 13.67
N THR A 37 -1.83 2.64 13.02
CA THR A 37 -1.75 3.01 11.60
C THR A 37 -0.32 2.91 11.09
N PHE A 38 -0.18 2.79 9.77
CA PHE A 38 1.10 3.02 9.09
C PHE A 38 1.34 4.52 8.95
N ASP A 39 2.57 4.97 9.17
CA ASP A 39 2.98 6.34 8.90
C ASP A 39 3.38 6.45 7.42
N ASN A 40 2.38 6.63 6.57
CA ASN A 40 2.56 6.71 5.12
C ASN A 40 3.09 8.08 4.64
N THR A 41 3.74 8.87 5.50
CA THR A 41 4.47 10.06 5.06
C THR A 41 5.74 9.67 4.30
N LEU A 42 6.10 10.42 3.25
CA LEU A 42 7.21 10.09 2.35
C LEU A 42 8.57 9.91 3.06
N LYS A 43 8.78 10.57 4.20
CA LYS A 43 10.02 10.53 4.96
C LYS A 43 9.99 9.49 6.09
N SER A 44 8.84 8.90 6.41
CA SER A 44 8.75 7.99 7.54
C SER A 44 9.33 6.63 7.21
N PHE A 45 10.11 6.10 8.14
CA PHE A 45 10.61 4.74 8.07
C PHE A 45 9.49 3.72 8.22
N TYR A 46 8.46 4.00 9.03
CA TYR A 46 7.39 3.06 9.40
C TYR A 46 6.21 3.05 8.42
N ASN A 47 6.46 3.42 7.17
CA ASN A 47 5.47 3.35 6.10
C ASN A 47 5.19 1.89 5.68
N TYR A 48 4.05 1.69 5.02
CA TYR A 48 3.62 0.36 4.58
C TYR A 48 4.62 -0.34 3.63
N ARG A 49 5.31 0.43 2.79
CA ARG A 49 6.29 -0.11 1.83
C ARG A 49 7.49 -0.73 2.53
N ASN A 50 8.07 -0.03 3.50
CA ASN A 50 9.21 -0.52 4.27
C ASN A 50 8.83 -1.73 5.12
N TYR A 51 7.66 -1.67 5.78
CA TYR A 51 7.10 -2.83 6.47
C TYR A 51 7.03 -4.06 5.56
N LYS A 52 6.48 -3.93 4.34
CA LYS A 52 6.34 -5.05 3.41
C LYS A 52 7.70 -5.66 3.00
N ILE A 53 8.71 -4.83 2.81
CA ILE A 53 10.07 -5.29 2.46
C ILE A 53 10.68 -6.06 3.65
N ILE A 54 10.62 -5.49 4.85
CA ILE A 54 11.22 -6.07 6.05
C ILE A 54 10.49 -7.35 6.46
N LYS A 55 9.15 -7.36 6.40
CA LYS A 55 8.30 -8.54 6.56
C LYS A 55 8.75 -9.67 5.63
N LYS A 56 8.93 -9.37 4.35
CA LYS A 56 9.39 -10.35 3.35
C LYS A 56 10.77 -10.91 3.72
N MET A 57 11.73 -10.04 4.02
CA MET A 57 13.09 -10.45 4.42
C MET A 57 13.05 -11.34 5.68
N PHE A 58 12.20 -10.99 6.65
CA PHE A 58 12.03 -11.77 7.88
C PHE A 58 11.52 -13.19 7.59
N PHE A 59 10.42 -13.33 6.85
CA PHE A 59 9.86 -14.65 6.55
C PHE A 59 10.75 -15.49 5.62
N GLU A 60 11.50 -14.87 4.70
CA GLU A 60 12.44 -15.59 3.82
C GLU A 60 13.62 -16.21 4.59
N ARG A 61 13.98 -15.67 5.77
CA ARG A 61 15.05 -16.22 6.61
C ARG A 61 14.60 -17.36 7.52
N GLY A 62 13.29 -17.63 7.63
CA GLY A 62 12.78 -18.77 8.40
C GLY A 62 13.02 -18.69 9.91
N PHE A 63 12.94 -17.50 10.51
CA PHE A 63 13.04 -17.34 11.97
C PHE A 63 12.00 -18.19 12.70
N CYS A 64 12.38 -18.75 13.86
CA CYS A 64 11.42 -19.29 14.81
C CYS A 64 10.58 -18.14 15.38
N ILE A 65 9.29 -18.14 15.11
CA ILE A 65 8.35 -17.12 15.57
C ILE A 65 7.85 -17.52 16.95
N THR A 66 8.05 -16.66 17.95
CA THR A 66 7.47 -16.85 19.28
C THR A 66 5.98 -16.53 19.24
N GLU A 67 5.20 -17.11 20.17
CA GLU A 67 3.76 -16.84 20.28
C GLU A 67 3.44 -15.35 20.49
N GLU A 68 4.30 -14.64 21.23
CA GLU A 68 4.19 -13.19 21.41
C GLU A 68 4.34 -12.44 20.06
N LEU A 69 5.35 -12.81 19.28
CA LEU A 69 5.61 -12.19 17.98
C LEU A 69 4.50 -12.51 16.98
N GLU A 70 4.02 -13.74 16.96
CA GLU A 70 2.87 -14.16 16.15
C GLU A 70 1.63 -13.31 16.45
N THR A 71 1.33 -13.10 17.73
CA THR A 71 0.22 -12.26 18.17
C THR A 71 0.37 -10.81 17.67
N LYS A 72 1.58 -10.24 17.72
CA LYS A 72 1.87 -8.90 17.17
C LYS A 72 1.67 -8.86 15.66
N ILE A 73 2.18 -9.85 14.93
CA ILE A 73 2.03 -9.98 13.47
C ILE A 73 0.55 -10.01 13.10
N GLN A 74 -0.26 -10.82 13.79
CA GLN A 74 -1.69 -10.94 13.52
C GLN A 74 -2.43 -9.61 13.73
N ARG A 75 -2.14 -8.90 14.83
CA ARG A 75 -2.76 -7.59 15.09
C ARG A 75 -2.35 -6.53 14.06
N VAL A 76 -1.09 -6.54 13.60
CA VAL A 76 -0.64 -5.64 12.52
C VAL A 76 -1.27 -6.03 11.18
N TYR A 77 -1.50 -7.32 10.94
CA TYR A 77 -2.20 -7.79 9.74
C TYR A 77 -3.64 -7.25 9.66
N ASP A 78 -4.35 -7.15 10.78
CA ASP A 78 -5.68 -6.50 10.80
C ASP A 78 -5.62 -5.01 10.42
N ILE A 79 -4.55 -4.30 10.82
CA ILE A 79 -4.30 -2.91 10.44
C ILE A 79 -3.97 -2.80 8.94
N GLU A 80 -3.13 -3.72 8.43
CA GLU A 80 -2.80 -3.86 7.01
C GLU A 80 -4.07 -4.07 6.16
N LEU A 81 -4.97 -4.97 6.58
CA LEU A 81 -6.25 -5.20 5.89
C LEU A 81 -7.13 -3.95 5.86
N LYS A 82 -7.21 -3.18 6.96
CA LYS A 82 -7.96 -1.92 6.99
C LYS A 82 -7.38 -0.90 6.01
N LEU A 83 -6.06 -0.80 5.92
CA LEU A 83 -5.38 0.08 4.96
C LEU A 83 -5.70 -0.33 3.52
N ILE A 84 -5.54 -1.61 3.18
CA ILE A 84 -5.82 -2.15 1.83
C ILE A 84 -7.28 -1.90 1.45
N LYS A 85 -8.23 -2.12 2.37
CA LYS A 85 -9.65 -1.85 2.14
C LYS A 85 -9.90 -0.36 1.86
N LYS A 86 -9.25 0.54 2.59
CA LYS A 86 -9.38 1.99 2.37
C LYS A 86 -8.81 2.41 1.00
N GLU A 87 -7.62 1.95 0.65
CA GLU A 87 -7.00 2.24 -0.65
C GLU A 87 -7.83 1.68 -1.81
N SER A 88 -8.39 0.48 -1.65
CA SER A 88 -9.23 -0.15 -2.66
C SER A 88 -10.53 0.61 -2.88
N LYS A 89 -11.17 1.13 -1.82
CA LYS A 89 -12.34 2.02 -1.92
C LYS A 89 -12.01 3.31 -2.65
N ILE A 90 -10.85 3.93 -2.39
CA ILE A 90 -10.40 5.12 -3.10
C ILE A 90 -10.19 4.81 -4.59
N SER A 91 -9.52 3.69 -4.91
CA SER A 91 -9.32 3.24 -6.29
C SER A 91 -10.65 3.02 -7.01
N LEU A 92 -11.64 2.41 -6.34
CA LEU A 92 -12.99 2.23 -6.90
C LEU A 92 -13.65 3.57 -7.22
N ASN A 93 -13.67 4.49 -6.25
CA ASN A 93 -14.32 5.78 -6.42
C ASN A 93 -13.66 6.60 -7.54
N LEU A 94 -12.32 6.61 -7.61
CA LEU A 94 -11.58 7.25 -8.70
C LEU A 94 -11.86 6.59 -10.04
N GLY A 95 -11.93 5.26 -10.08
CA GLY A 95 -12.24 4.51 -11.29
C GLY A 95 -13.64 4.83 -11.82
N ILE A 96 -14.66 4.81 -10.95
CA ILE A 96 -16.03 5.19 -11.29
C ILE A 96 -16.07 6.64 -11.78
N PHE A 97 -15.40 7.55 -11.08
CA PHE A 97 -15.31 8.95 -11.48
C PHE A 97 -14.72 9.10 -12.89
N CYS A 98 -13.61 8.42 -13.20
CA CYS A 98 -13.02 8.44 -14.54
C CYS A 98 -14.01 7.94 -15.61
N VAL A 99 -14.71 6.83 -15.37
CA VAL A 99 -15.67 6.30 -16.36
C VAL A 99 -16.81 7.29 -16.60
N ILE A 100 -17.42 7.85 -15.54
CA ILE A 100 -18.51 8.82 -15.66
C ILE A 100 -18.01 10.10 -16.34
N PHE A 101 -16.87 10.63 -15.91
CA PHE A 101 -16.28 11.84 -16.47
C PHE A 101 -15.97 11.67 -17.96
N GLY A 102 -15.39 10.54 -18.35
CA GLY A 102 -15.12 10.21 -19.75
C GLY A 102 -16.39 10.16 -20.60
N ALA A 103 -17.46 9.54 -20.08
CA ALA A 103 -18.75 9.47 -20.78
C ALA A 103 -19.41 10.85 -20.95
N VAL A 104 -19.44 11.67 -19.88
CA VAL A 104 -20.00 13.04 -19.92
C VAL A 104 -19.20 13.90 -20.90
N TYR A 105 -17.86 13.82 -20.84
CA TYR A 105 -16.99 14.58 -21.73
C TYR A 105 -17.19 14.21 -23.20
N TYR A 106 -17.41 12.92 -23.50
CA TYR A 106 -17.74 12.47 -24.85
C TYR A 106 -19.04 13.09 -25.37
N ILE A 107 -20.09 13.08 -24.54
CA ILE A 107 -21.40 13.65 -24.90
C ILE A 107 -21.30 15.15 -25.16
N LEU A 108 -20.60 15.89 -24.28
CA LEU A 108 -20.42 17.34 -24.42
C LEU A 108 -19.66 17.70 -25.71
N PHE A 109 -18.59 16.97 -26.03
CA PHE A 109 -17.83 17.24 -27.25
C PHE A 109 -18.60 16.91 -28.52
N GLN A 110 -19.33 15.80 -28.55
CA GLN A 110 -20.22 15.43 -29.67
C GLN A 110 -21.25 16.52 -29.97
N ASN A 111 -21.81 17.14 -28.92
CA ASN A 111 -22.95 18.05 -29.06
C ASN A 111 -22.58 19.54 -29.16
N GLU A 112 -21.51 20.00 -28.51
CA GLU A 112 -21.21 21.45 -28.40
C GLU A 112 -19.86 21.88 -28.97
N PHE A 113 -18.85 21.01 -29.00
CA PHE A 113 -17.45 21.41 -29.28
C PHE A 113 -16.81 20.76 -30.52
N GLY A 114 -17.54 19.90 -31.25
CA GLY A 114 -17.08 19.29 -32.50
C GLY A 114 -16.37 17.94 -32.31
N ARG A 115 -15.18 17.74 -32.90
CA ARG A 115 -14.48 16.44 -32.82
C ARG A 115 -13.94 16.20 -31.41
N ALA A 116 -14.52 15.23 -30.72
CA ALA A 116 -14.02 14.74 -29.44
C ALA A 116 -12.58 14.17 -29.57
N PRO A 117 -11.68 14.45 -28.61
CA PRO A 117 -10.36 13.81 -28.57
C PRO A 117 -10.52 12.33 -28.18
N PHE A 118 -10.89 11.50 -29.15
CA PHE A 118 -11.31 10.11 -28.96
C PHE A 118 -10.30 9.29 -28.15
N LEU A 119 -9.00 9.43 -28.44
CA LEU A 119 -7.94 8.72 -27.72
C LEU A 119 -7.87 9.12 -26.23
N PHE A 120 -8.12 10.38 -25.91
CA PHE A 120 -8.16 10.85 -24.51
C PHE A 120 -9.34 10.23 -23.76
N ILE A 121 -10.51 10.19 -24.37
CA ILE A 121 -11.73 9.63 -23.77
C ILE A 121 -11.58 8.12 -23.55
N VAL A 122 -11.11 7.39 -24.58
CA VAL A 122 -10.89 5.94 -24.48
C VAL A 122 -9.85 5.62 -23.41
N SER A 123 -8.74 6.36 -23.36
CA SER A 123 -7.71 6.14 -22.33
C SER A 123 -8.24 6.40 -20.92
N LEU A 124 -9.09 7.41 -20.74
CA LEU A 124 -9.68 7.76 -19.45
C LEU A 124 -10.71 6.70 -18.98
N ILE A 125 -11.53 6.17 -19.90
CA ILE A 125 -12.44 5.05 -19.62
C ILE A 125 -11.66 3.77 -19.29
N CYS A 126 -10.65 3.42 -20.07
CA CYS A 126 -9.80 2.25 -19.82
C CYS A 126 -9.09 2.35 -18.46
N LEU A 127 -8.53 3.52 -18.14
CA LEU A 127 -7.91 3.78 -16.84
C LEU A 127 -8.91 3.64 -15.70
N GLY A 128 -10.12 4.18 -15.87
CA GLY A 128 -11.22 4.02 -14.94
C GLY A 128 -11.59 2.56 -14.70
N GLY A 129 -11.75 1.77 -15.78
CA GLY A 129 -12.01 0.34 -15.72
C GLY A 129 -10.92 -0.45 -15.00
N ILE A 130 -9.64 -0.14 -15.24
CA ILE A 130 -8.51 -0.76 -14.54
C ILE A 130 -8.55 -0.46 -13.04
N LEU A 131 -8.84 0.79 -12.66
CA LEU A 131 -8.93 1.20 -11.26
C LEU A 131 -10.09 0.51 -10.52
N VAL A 132 -11.24 0.36 -11.18
CA VAL A 132 -12.39 -0.39 -10.65
C VAL A 132 -12.04 -1.86 -10.49
N PHE A 133 -11.49 -2.50 -11.53
CA PHE A 133 -11.11 -3.91 -11.48
C PHE A 133 -10.11 -4.19 -10.36
N ARG A 134 -9.05 -3.37 -10.23
CA ARG A 134 -8.06 -3.48 -9.15
C ARG A 134 -8.69 -3.31 -7.78
N GLY A 135 -9.56 -2.32 -7.62
CA GLY A 135 -10.26 -2.08 -6.36
C GLY A 135 -11.15 -3.25 -5.92
N ILE A 136 -11.89 -3.86 -6.85
CA ILE A 136 -12.70 -5.06 -6.59
C ILE A 136 -11.81 -6.25 -6.23
N SER A 137 -10.78 -6.52 -7.04
CA SER A 137 -9.88 -7.66 -6.82
C SER A 137 -9.18 -7.61 -5.47
N ASN A 138 -8.79 -6.41 -5.00
CA ASN A 138 -8.16 -6.23 -3.70
C ASN A 138 -9.15 -6.31 -2.52
N LEU A 139 -10.43 -6.03 -2.72
CA LEU A 139 -11.47 -6.21 -1.68
C LEU A 139 -11.95 -7.65 -1.57
N SER A 140 -11.78 -8.45 -2.62
CA SER A 140 -12.16 -9.86 -2.68
C SER A 140 -11.12 -10.80 -2.06
N LYS A 141 -9.95 -10.30 -1.68
CA LYS A 141 -8.90 -11.05 -0.97
C LYS A 141 -9.00 -10.80 0.53
#